data_AF-A0AA38Q3J7-F1
#
_entry.id   AF-A0AA38Q3J7-F1
#
_cell.length_a   1.000
_cell.length_b   1.000
_cell.length_c   1.000
_cell.angle_alpha   90.00
_cell.angle_beta   90.00
_cell.angle_gamma   90.00
#
_symmetry.space_group_name_H-M   'P 1'
#
loop_
_entity.id
_entity.type
_entity.pdbx_description
1 polymer ?
#
loop_
_entity_poly.entity_id
_entity_poly.type
_entity_poly.pdbx_seq_one_letter_code
_entity_poly.pdbx_strand_id
1 'polypeptide(L)'
;MSGSIFTAKFYLLQSTLFQDSVAGPKVFTFLKKTTFLSVKTPKMVENILNKSNDRNPDVHDMLIYNEHGDLGAFVLIEEHFEKIMKYVAKKNWDAVYVLLDGFIIYIHRPCPAPTDTSAIEREHGLLRLHGACLMTMFRELDKQGRLNTQNFPGLEYFLRYTIQWIEHAKDRLVGIFHLGSDILPHLNVCKAIAYRLFKNQTVEDLNLHLTRIREWVQWLEPRVTEDDHDYAGTKVWVQDCLIREWPWLLLGVKPWYLEGRDHHVSKKGLELNLEEEWSTFSDYRKENPLVPPKGLSWEFKDWSEEEREAHRGETVYEPSDEEEGDDDDSSDTESMGWGMERSFWKM
;
A
#
# COMPACT_ATOMS: atom_id res chain seq x y z
N MET A 1 11.68 -6.54 12.12
CA MET A 1 11.02 -5.95 10.93
C MET A 1 11.74 -4.70 10.36
N SER A 2 13.00 -4.42 10.75
CA SER A 2 13.76 -3.22 10.35
C SER A 2 14.20 -3.16 8.87
N GLY A 3 14.28 -4.31 8.19
CA GLY A 3 14.77 -4.39 6.80
C GLY A 3 13.83 -3.79 5.72
N SER A 4 12.53 -3.69 5.98
CA SER A 4 11.51 -3.19 5.02
C SER A 4 11.53 -1.66 4.86
N ILE A 5 12.00 -0.95 5.89
CA ILE A 5 11.87 0.51 6.02
C ILE A 5 13.05 1.23 5.36
N PHE A 6 14.27 0.69 5.52
CA PHE A 6 15.47 1.19 4.84
C PHE A 6 15.33 1.10 3.30
N THR A 7 14.72 0.02 2.81
CA THR A 7 14.46 -0.15 1.37
C THR A 7 13.49 0.92 0.86
N ALA A 8 12.43 1.25 1.61
CA ALA A 8 11.45 2.24 1.18
C ALA A 8 12.01 3.66 1.01
N LYS A 9 12.85 4.11 1.95
CA LYS A 9 13.50 5.44 1.88
C LYS A 9 14.50 5.49 0.72
N PHE A 10 15.25 4.42 0.51
CA PHE A 10 16.16 4.24 -0.62
C PHE A 10 15.40 4.30 -1.97
N TYR A 11 14.27 3.61 -2.11
CA TYR A 11 13.47 3.63 -3.35
C TYR A 11 12.83 4.99 -3.64
N LEU A 12 12.44 5.76 -2.63
CA LEU A 12 11.86 7.11 -2.80
C LEU A 12 12.92 8.14 -3.21
N LEU A 13 14.12 8.06 -2.61
CA LEU A 13 15.28 8.87 -3.00
C LEU A 13 15.68 8.62 -4.46
N GLN A 14 15.70 7.37 -4.91
CA GLN A 14 15.96 7.02 -6.32
C GLN A 14 14.87 7.56 -7.27
N SER A 15 13.59 7.49 -6.90
CA SER A 15 12.47 7.99 -7.74
C SER A 15 12.53 9.50 -8.01
N THR A 16 13.12 10.26 -7.09
CA THR A 16 13.23 11.72 -7.16
C THR A 16 14.36 12.14 -8.10
N LEU A 17 15.47 11.39 -8.10
CA LEU A 17 16.63 11.69 -8.95
C LEU A 17 16.44 11.32 -10.43
N PHE A 18 15.44 10.49 -10.78
CA PHE A 18 15.09 10.19 -12.18
C PHE A 18 14.46 11.40 -12.89
N GLN A 19 13.79 12.26 -12.13
CA GLN A 19 13.05 13.41 -12.65
C GLN A 19 13.95 14.44 -13.34
N ASP A 20 15.25 14.43 -13.03
CA ASP A 20 16.21 15.41 -13.54
C ASP A 20 16.99 14.94 -14.79
N SER A 21 16.95 13.65 -15.15
CA SER A 21 17.90 13.09 -16.15
C SER A 21 17.30 12.56 -17.45
N VAL A 22 15.97 12.42 -17.61
CA VAL A 22 15.36 11.90 -18.85
C VAL A 22 14.49 12.96 -19.51
N ALA A 23 14.73 13.23 -20.79
CA ALA A 23 13.97 14.14 -21.65
C ALA A 23 12.58 13.58 -22.03
N GLY A 24 11.85 13.03 -21.05
CA GLY A 24 10.45 12.63 -21.15
C GLY A 24 9.53 13.59 -20.39
N PRO A 25 8.21 13.54 -20.57
CA PRO A 25 7.29 14.43 -19.87
C PRO A 25 7.43 14.25 -18.36
N LYS A 26 7.81 15.33 -17.66
CA LYS A 26 8.14 15.47 -16.21
C LYS A 26 7.02 15.14 -15.22
N VAL A 27 6.13 14.20 -15.55
CA VAL A 27 4.82 14.05 -14.89
C VAL A 27 4.68 12.69 -14.17
N PHE A 28 5.53 11.71 -14.48
CA PHE A 28 5.47 10.35 -13.91
C PHE A 28 6.83 9.81 -13.45
N THR A 29 6.82 8.84 -12.54
CA THR A 29 8.00 8.18 -11.97
C THR A 29 7.65 6.76 -11.52
N PHE A 30 8.65 5.95 -11.16
CA PHE A 30 8.46 4.60 -10.66
C PHE A 30 8.80 4.51 -9.17
N LEU A 31 7.97 3.79 -8.42
CA LEU A 31 8.22 3.40 -7.03
C LEU A 31 8.55 1.90 -6.96
N LYS A 32 9.45 1.50 -6.05
CA LYS A 32 9.89 0.09 -5.87
C LYS A 32 10.30 -0.59 -7.19
N LYS A 33 10.90 0.17 -8.10
CA LYS A 33 11.39 -0.23 -9.43
C LYS A 33 10.34 -0.82 -10.40
N THR A 34 9.09 -1.04 -10.01
CA THR A 34 8.04 -1.65 -10.85
C THR A 34 6.72 -0.86 -10.91
N THR A 35 6.45 0.02 -9.96
CA THR A 35 5.15 0.69 -9.84
C THR A 35 5.17 2.06 -10.49
N PHE A 36 4.48 2.24 -11.61
CA PHE A 36 4.43 3.54 -12.31
C PHE A 36 3.38 4.46 -11.69
N LEU A 37 3.79 5.66 -11.28
CA LEU A 37 2.99 6.61 -10.51
C LEU A 37 3.15 8.05 -11.03
N SER A 38 2.26 8.93 -10.60
CA SER A 38 2.47 10.38 -10.77
C SER A 38 3.69 10.85 -9.96
N VAL A 39 4.43 11.84 -10.47
CA VAL A 39 5.55 12.51 -9.76
C VAL A 39 5.15 13.08 -8.40
N LYS A 40 3.86 13.41 -8.21
CA LYS A 40 3.36 13.92 -6.93
C LYS A 40 3.14 12.82 -5.89
N THR A 41 2.92 11.58 -6.33
CA THR A 41 2.58 10.45 -5.47
C THR A 41 3.74 10.07 -4.52
N PRO A 42 5.01 9.94 -4.96
CA PRO A 42 6.11 9.58 -4.07
C PRO A 42 6.31 10.52 -2.90
N LYS A 43 6.31 11.85 -3.13
CA LYS A 43 6.49 12.84 -2.05
C LYS A 43 5.40 12.75 -0.99
N MET A 44 4.17 12.46 -1.43
CA MET A 44 3.05 12.24 -0.53
C MET A 44 3.25 10.96 0.28
N VAL A 45 3.58 9.85 -0.38
CA VAL A 45 3.84 8.56 0.27
C VAL A 45 4.99 8.68 1.26
N GLU A 46 6.09 9.33 0.87
CA GLU A 46 7.24 9.61 1.75
C GLU A 46 6.84 10.37 3.00
N ASN A 47 6.03 11.43 2.86
CA ASN A 47 5.55 12.20 4.00
C ASN A 47 4.71 11.33 4.95
N ILE A 48 3.76 10.54 4.42
CA ILE A 48 2.96 9.62 5.25
C ILE A 48 3.86 8.60 5.94
N LEU A 49 4.89 8.09 5.28
CA LEU A 49 5.82 7.13 5.88
C LEU A 49 6.68 7.73 6.98
N ASN A 50 7.20 8.93 6.77
CA ASN A 50 7.96 9.62 7.81
C ASN A 50 7.08 9.86 9.03
N LYS A 51 5.84 10.33 8.83
CA LYS A 51 4.88 10.45 9.93
C LYS A 51 4.54 9.10 10.58
N SER A 52 4.42 8.04 9.78
CA SER A 52 4.13 6.69 10.30
C SER A 52 5.27 6.19 11.17
N ASN A 53 6.52 6.51 10.82
CA ASN A 53 7.69 6.20 11.65
C ASN A 53 7.67 7.00 12.95
N ASP A 54 7.34 8.30 12.88
CA ASP A 54 7.20 9.16 14.07
C ASP A 54 6.09 8.68 15.03
N ARG A 55 5.19 7.82 14.54
CA ARG A 55 4.09 7.18 15.29
C ARG A 55 4.31 5.70 15.55
N ASN A 56 5.49 5.16 15.22
CA ASN A 56 5.82 3.75 15.41
C ASN A 56 6.63 3.56 16.71
N PRO A 57 6.07 2.91 17.74
CA PRO A 57 6.76 2.66 19.00
C PRO A 57 8.10 1.93 18.84
N ASP A 58 8.18 0.97 17.90
CA ASP A 58 9.40 0.20 17.63
C ASP A 58 10.56 1.08 17.13
N VAL A 59 10.27 2.16 16.39
CA VAL A 59 11.29 3.07 15.86
C VAL A 59 11.91 3.94 16.97
N HIS A 60 11.24 4.00 18.12
CA HIS A 60 11.57 4.85 19.25
C HIS A 60 11.86 4.04 20.53
N ASP A 61 12.11 2.73 20.41
CA ASP A 61 12.42 1.80 21.51
C ASP A 61 11.34 1.73 22.61
N MET A 62 10.07 2.01 22.29
CA MET A 62 8.97 1.96 23.26
C MET A 62 8.20 0.64 23.15
N LEU A 63 8.89 -0.46 23.48
CA LEU A 63 8.40 -1.83 23.31
C LEU A 63 7.06 -2.10 24.00
N ILE A 64 6.78 -1.42 25.11
CA ILE A 64 5.51 -1.58 25.84
C ILE A 64 4.29 -1.06 25.07
N TYR A 65 4.50 -0.26 24.03
CA TYR A 65 3.44 0.33 23.23
C TYR A 65 3.32 -0.28 21.84
N ASN A 66 4.00 -1.39 21.53
CA ASN A 66 4.07 -1.95 20.17
C ASN A 66 2.70 -2.16 19.50
N GLU A 67 1.66 -2.51 20.26
CA GLU A 67 0.27 -2.64 19.78
C GLU A 67 -0.37 -1.32 19.28
N HIS A 68 0.23 -0.16 19.60
CA HIS A 68 -0.27 1.17 19.25
C HIS A 68 0.29 1.71 17.93
N GLY A 69 1.34 1.09 17.36
CA GLY A 69 1.89 1.52 16.06
C GLY A 69 0.84 1.44 14.94
N ASP A 70 -0.02 0.45 15.03
CA ASP A 70 -1.11 0.17 14.10
C ASP A 70 -2.17 1.26 14.17
N LEU A 71 -2.54 1.65 15.39
CA LEU A 71 -3.48 2.73 15.65
C LEU A 71 -2.93 4.07 15.13
N GLY A 72 -1.65 4.35 15.38
CA GLY A 72 -0.99 5.56 14.88
C GLY A 72 -0.99 5.66 13.35
N ALA A 73 -0.78 4.53 12.66
CA ALA A 73 -0.90 4.42 11.21
C ALA A 73 -2.35 4.64 10.73
N PHE A 74 -3.34 4.09 11.43
CA PHE A 74 -4.75 4.33 11.12
C PHE A 74 -5.16 5.80 11.25
N VAL A 75 -4.68 6.53 12.26
CA VAL A 75 -4.92 7.98 12.37
C VAL A 75 -4.39 8.74 11.15
N LEU A 76 -3.23 8.36 10.61
CA LEU A 76 -2.70 8.98 9.39
C LEU A 76 -3.59 8.73 8.19
N ILE A 77 -4.18 7.54 8.09
CA ILE A 77 -5.13 7.20 7.04
C ILE A 77 -6.39 8.08 7.18
N GLU A 78 -6.94 8.22 8.38
CA GLU A 78 -8.11 9.06 8.64
C GLU A 78 -7.86 10.54 8.29
N GLU A 79 -6.73 11.11 8.73
CA GLU A 79 -6.29 12.46 8.35
C GLU A 79 -6.16 12.62 6.82
N HIS A 80 -5.66 11.58 6.15
CA HIS A 80 -5.50 11.57 4.71
C HIS A 80 -6.85 11.57 3.99
N PHE A 81 -7.86 10.86 4.49
CA PHE A 81 -9.21 10.90 3.96
C PHE A 81 -9.90 12.25 4.19
N GLU A 82 -9.68 12.91 5.32
CA GLU A 82 -10.14 14.30 5.49
C GLU A 82 -9.58 15.23 4.42
N LYS A 83 -8.29 15.05 4.07
CA LYS A 83 -7.67 15.78 2.98
C LYS A 83 -8.31 15.46 1.63
N ILE A 84 -8.56 14.18 1.34
CA ILE A 84 -9.27 13.75 0.12
C ILE A 84 -10.62 14.46 0.04
N MET A 85 -11.42 14.42 1.12
CA MET A 85 -12.75 15.02 1.15
C MET A 85 -12.73 16.54 0.95
N LYS A 86 -11.70 17.25 1.45
CA LYS A 86 -11.49 18.67 1.15
C LYS A 86 -11.29 18.93 -0.36
N TYR A 87 -10.65 18.03 -1.10
CA TYR A 87 -10.49 18.15 -2.56
C TYR A 87 -11.72 17.68 -3.33
N VAL A 88 -12.44 16.67 -2.83
CA VAL A 88 -13.76 16.26 -3.36
C VAL A 88 -14.75 17.43 -3.32
N ALA A 89 -14.86 18.12 -2.18
CA ALA A 89 -15.75 19.28 -2.04
C ALA A 89 -15.42 20.40 -3.04
N LYS A 90 -14.13 20.54 -3.40
CA LYS A 90 -13.63 21.48 -4.42
C LYS A 90 -13.74 20.95 -5.85
N LYS A 91 -14.24 19.72 -6.05
CA LYS A 91 -14.30 19.00 -7.33
C LYS A 91 -12.94 18.93 -8.05
N ASN A 92 -11.84 18.90 -7.28
CA ASN A 92 -10.50 18.78 -7.83
C ASN A 92 -10.11 17.31 -7.97
N TRP A 93 -10.64 16.66 -9.01
CA TRP A 93 -10.52 15.22 -9.22
C TRP A 93 -9.09 14.76 -9.49
N ASP A 94 -8.23 15.62 -10.04
CA ASP A 94 -6.82 15.31 -10.25
C ASP A 94 -6.08 15.18 -8.92
N ALA A 95 -6.36 16.09 -7.98
CA ALA A 95 -5.82 16.00 -6.63
C ALA A 95 -6.39 14.78 -5.87
N VAL A 96 -7.68 14.50 -6.02
CA VAL A 96 -8.30 13.30 -5.44
C VAL A 96 -7.64 12.03 -5.97
N TYR A 97 -7.42 11.92 -7.29
CA TYR A 97 -6.71 10.80 -7.90
C TYR A 97 -5.32 10.61 -7.31
N VAL A 98 -4.51 11.67 -7.25
CA VAL A 98 -3.15 11.59 -6.69
C VAL A 98 -3.16 11.16 -5.22
N LEU A 99 -4.12 11.63 -4.44
CA LEU A 99 -4.23 11.26 -3.02
C LEU A 99 -4.69 9.81 -2.84
N LEU A 100 -5.63 9.32 -3.66
CA LEU A 100 -6.05 7.92 -3.65
C LEU A 100 -4.94 7.00 -4.17
N ASP A 101 -4.21 7.42 -5.20
CA ASP A 101 -3.05 6.71 -5.74
C ASP A 101 -1.93 6.59 -4.69
N GLY A 102 -1.63 7.65 -3.96
CA GLY A 102 -0.67 7.57 -2.86
C GLY A 102 -1.18 6.73 -1.69
N PHE A 103 -2.49 6.74 -1.41
CA PHE A 103 -3.10 5.92 -0.38
C PHE A 103 -2.98 4.43 -0.71
N ILE A 104 -3.33 4.01 -1.94
CA ILE A 104 -3.26 2.60 -2.32
C ILE A 104 -1.83 2.07 -2.25
N ILE A 105 -0.85 2.92 -2.57
CA ILE A 105 0.57 2.57 -2.45
C ILE A 105 1.04 2.47 -1.00
N TYR A 106 0.50 3.32 -0.13
CA TYR A 106 0.80 3.27 1.31
C TYR A 106 0.25 1.99 1.94
N ILE A 107 -1.02 1.65 1.68
CA ILE A 107 -1.69 0.49 2.30
C ILE A 107 -1.29 -0.86 1.71
N HIS A 108 -0.69 -0.90 0.52
CA HIS A 108 -0.14 -2.14 -0.04
C HIS A 108 1.20 -2.56 0.59
N ARG A 109 1.58 -1.90 1.68
CA ARG A 109 2.58 -2.39 2.62
C ARG A 109 1.92 -3.35 3.59
N PRO A 110 2.69 -4.05 4.45
CA PRO A 110 2.12 -4.69 5.61
C PRO A 110 1.50 -3.58 6.48
N CYS A 111 0.25 -3.24 6.18
CA CYS A 111 -0.59 -2.50 7.11
C CYS A 111 -0.88 -3.53 8.20
N PRO A 112 -0.59 -3.19 9.45
CA PRO A 112 -0.93 -4.08 10.53
C PRO A 112 -2.42 -4.44 10.47
N ALA A 113 -2.69 -5.73 10.65
CA ALA A 113 -4.06 -6.21 10.66
C ALA A 113 -4.72 -5.73 11.95
N PRO A 114 -5.94 -5.15 11.89
CA PRO A 114 -6.67 -4.82 13.10
C PRO A 114 -6.80 -6.07 13.98
N THR A 115 -6.34 -5.96 15.22
CA THR A 115 -6.30 -7.06 16.19
C THR A 115 -7.59 -7.19 16.99
N ASP A 116 -8.45 -6.17 16.97
CA ASP A 116 -9.73 -6.14 17.68
C ASP A 116 -10.94 -5.80 16.77
N THR A 117 -12.14 -6.05 17.30
CA THR A 117 -13.45 -5.81 16.66
C THR A 117 -13.66 -4.37 16.24
N SER A 118 -13.27 -3.40 17.07
CA SER A 118 -13.48 -1.97 16.81
C SER A 118 -12.61 -1.48 15.64
N ALA A 119 -11.42 -2.05 15.50
CA ALA A 119 -10.51 -1.77 14.42
C ALA A 119 -11.00 -2.41 13.10
N ILE A 120 -11.70 -3.55 13.16
CA ILE A 120 -12.33 -4.18 11.98
C ILE A 120 -13.52 -3.34 11.47
N GLU A 121 -14.39 -2.84 12.34
CA GLU A 121 -15.49 -1.95 11.94
C GLU A 121 -14.97 -0.63 11.36
N ARG A 122 -13.92 -0.06 11.97
CA ARG A 122 -13.26 1.14 11.42
C ARG A 122 -12.69 0.88 10.03
N GLU A 123 -12.00 -0.25 9.83
CA GLU A 123 -11.46 -0.64 8.54
C GLU A 123 -12.56 -0.85 7.49
N HIS A 124 -13.67 -1.49 7.86
CA HIS A 124 -14.83 -1.67 6.99
C HIS A 124 -15.41 -0.32 6.55
N GLY A 125 -15.64 0.60 7.49
CA GLY A 125 -16.11 1.95 7.19
C GLY A 125 -15.15 2.71 6.26
N LEU A 126 -13.85 2.57 6.46
CA LEU A 126 -12.83 3.16 5.59
C LEU A 126 -12.87 2.57 4.17
N LEU A 127 -13.02 1.25 4.03
CA LEU A 127 -13.13 0.58 2.73
C LEU A 127 -14.37 1.05 1.96
N ARG A 128 -15.51 1.21 2.64
CA ARG A 128 -16.73 1.77 2.03
C ARG A 128 -16.52 3.21 1.58
N LEU A 129 -15.95 4.05 2.43
CA LEU A 129 -15.62 5.44 2.10
C LEU A 129 -14.66 5.54 0.92
N HIS A 130 -13.63 4.69 0.88
CA HIS A 130 -12.72 4.59 -0.25
C HIS A 130 -13.44 4.18 -1.53
N GLY A 131 -14.29 3.14 -1.46
CA GLY A 131 -15.12 2.70 -2.58
C GLY A 131 -16.00 3.81 -3.13
N ALA A 132 -16.68 4.56 -2.25
CA ALA A 132 -17.52 5.69 -2.65
C ALA A 132 -16.72 6.84 -3.26
N CYS A 133 -15.54 7.14 -2.71
CA CYS A 133 -14.60 8.11 -3.26
C CYS A 133 -14.17 7.72 -4.68
N LEU A 134 -13.75 6.47 -4.88
CA LEU A 134 -13.34 5.93 -6.17
C LEU A 134 -14.46 6.04 -7.20
N MET A 135 -15.65 5.53 -6.86
CA MET A 135 -16.79 5.52 -7.77
C MET A 135 -17.19 6.94 -8.17
N THR A 136 -17.22 7.87 -7.22
CA THR A 136 -17.52 9.28 -7.49
C THR A 136 -16.45 9.89 -8.39
N MET A 137 -15.17 9.72 -8.07
CA MET A 137 -14.06 10.23 -8.87
C MET A 137 -14.10 9.68 -10.30
N PHE A 138 -14.22 8.36 -10.47
CA PHE A 138 -14.27 7.74 -11.79
C PHE A 138 -15.44 8.24 -12.61
N ARG A 139 -16.63 8.34 -12.01
CA ARG A 139 -17.82 8.87 -12.69
C ARG A 139 -17.61 10.30 -13.17
N GLU A 140 -17.05 11.16 -12.32
CA GLU A 140 -16.83 12.57 -12.67
C GLU A 140 -15.73 12.75 -13.72
N LEU A 141 -14.65 11.96 -13.66
CA LEU A 141 -13.61 11.94 -14.69
C LEU A 141 -14.13 11.37 -16.03
N ASP A 142 -15.00 10.37 -15.99
CA ASP A 142 -15.61 9.77 -17.18
C ASP A 142 -16.57 10.75 -17.88
N LYS A 143 -17.42 11.45 -17.11
CA LYS A 143 -18.28 12.54 -17.63
C LYS A 143 -17.48 13.64 -18.33
N GLN A 144 -16.26 13.90 -17.87
CA GLN A 144 -15.35 14.89 -18.46
C GLN A 144 -14.55 14.34 -19.65
N GLY A 145 -14.68 13.05 -19.99
CA GLY A 145 -13.86 12.39 -21.02
C GLY A 145 -12.39 12.25 -20.63
N ARG A 146 -12.06 12.38 -19.33
CA ARG A 146 -10.68 12.40 -18.81
C ARG A 146 -10.25 11.07 -18.19
N LEU A 147 -11.16 10.12 -17.96
CA LEU A 147 -10.82 8.80 -17.43
C LEU A 147 -10.13 7.95 -18.51
N ASN A 148 -8.85 8.19 -18.73
CA ASN A 148 -8.02 7.51 -19.71
C ASN A 148 -6.53 7.59 -19.33
N THR A 149 -5.71 6.76 -19.98
CA THR A 149 -4.26 6.69 -19.74
C THR A 149 -3.48 7.91 -20.24
N GLN A 150 -4.07 8.80 -21.04
CA GLN A 150 -3.40 10.04 -21.44
C GLN A 150 -3.40 11.07 -20.30
N ASN A 151 -4.52 11.18 -19.59
CA ASN A 151 -4.65 12.06 -18.43
C ASN A 151 -4.07 11.40 -17.15
N PHE A 152 -4.23 10.09 -17.03
CA PHE A 152 -3.76 9.30 -15.89
C PHE A 152 -2.93 8.08 -16.33
N PRO A 153 -1.68 8.27 -16.77
CA PRO A 153 -0.78 7.18 -17.17
C PRO A 153 -0.55 6.05 -16.14
N GLY A 154 -0.67 6.35 -14.83
CA GLY A 154 -0.60 5.35 -13.75
C GLY A 154 -1.91 4.59 -13.50
N LEU A 155 -2.97 4.84 -14.28
CA LEU A 155 -4.32 4.33 -14.01
C LEU A 155 -4.40 2.79 -14.00
N GLU A 156 -3.61 2.11 -14.83
CA GLU A 156 -3.56 0.64 -14.84
C GLU A 156 -3.06 0.10 -13.48
N TYR A 157 -1.98 0.66 -12.96
CA TYR A 157 -1.39 0.30 -11.67
C TYR A 157 -2.34 0.61 -10.52
N PHE A 158 -2.89 1.83 -10.54
CA PHE A 158 -3.85 2.28 -9.55
C PHE A 158 -5.03 1.30 -9.45
N LEU A 159 -5.65 0.94 -10.58
CA LEU A 159 -6.78 0.01 -10.63
C LEU A 159 -6.38 -1.38 -10.16
N ARG A 160 -5.23 -1.90 -10.61
CA ARG A 160 -4.73 -3.22 -10.21
C ARG A 160 -4.53 -3.30 -8.69
N TYR A 161 -3.80 -2.37 -8.10
CA TYR A 161 -3.53 -2.39 -6.67
C TYR A 161 -4.80 -2.15 -5.85
N THR A 162 -5.68 -1.27 -6.34
CA THR A 162 -7.00 -1.07 -5.75
C THR A 162 -7.78 -2.38 -5.70
N ILE A 163 -7.89 -3.09 -6.82
CA ILE A 163 -8.59 -4.38 -6.91
C ILE A 163 -7.98 -5.41 -5.97
N GLN A 164 -6.65 -5.56 -5.96
CA GLN A 164 -5.95 -6.50 -5.07
C GLN A 164 -6.24 -6.20 -3.59
N TRP A 165 -6.17 -4.93 -3.20
CA TRP A 165 -6.47 -4.54 -1.82
C TRP A 165 -7.92 -4.84 -1.44
N ILE A 166 -8.87 -4.49 -2.31
CA ILE A 166 -10.29 -4.77 -2.08
C ILE A 166 -10.57 -6.27 -1.99
N GLU A 167 -9.96 -7.08 -2.86
CA GLU A 167 -10.10 -8.54 -2.84
C GLU A 167 -9.57 -9.12 -1.53
N HIS A 168 -8.37 -8.69 -1.12
CA HIS A 168 -7.77 -9.09 0.15
C HIS A 168 -8.66 -8.71 1.33
N ALA A 169 -9.14 -7.47 1.36
CA ALA A 169 -10.03 -6.97 2.40
C ALA A 169 -11.35 -7.75 2.44
N LYS A 170 -11.95 -8.02 1.27
CA LYS A 170 -13.17 -8.82 1.14
C LYS A 170 -12.97 -10.22 1.71
N ASP A 171 -11.91 -10.92 1.34
CA ASP A 171 -11.65 -12.28 1.82
C ASP A 171 -11.48 -12.31 3.36
N ARG A 172 -10.80 -11.31 3.93
CA ARG A 172 -10.66 -11.16 5.38
C ARG A 172 -11.99 -10.81 6.07
N LEU A 173 -12.76 -9.85 5.57
CA LEU A 173 -14.00 -9.37 6.20
C LEU A 173 -15.18 -10.34 6.08
N VAL A 174 -15.24 -11.12 4.99
CA VAL A 174 -16.25 -12.19 4.83
C VAL A 174 -16.09 -13.25 5.92
N GLY A 175 -14.84 -13.59 6.26
CA GLY A 175 -14.54 -14.63 7.25
C GLY A 175 -14.93 -14.27 8.68
N ILE A 176 -15.01 -12.97 9.02
CA ILE A 176 -15.17 -12.53 10.41
C ILE A 176 -16.60 -12.03 10.71
N PHE A 177 -17.24 -11.26 9.82
CA PHE A 177 -18.51 -10.58 10.14
C PHE A 177 -19.55 -10.55 9.00
N HIS A 178 -19.35 -11.29 7.92
CA HIS A 178 -20.19 -11.17 6.70
C HIS A 178 -20.24 -9.76 6.09
N LEU A 179 -19.31 -8.87 6.48
CA LEU A 179 -19.20 -7.46 6.04
C LEU A 179 -18.58 -7.30 4.64
N GLY A 180 -18.37 -8.38 3.88
CA GLY A 180 -17.74 -8.28 2.56
C GLY A 180 -18.70 -8.02 1.40
N SER A 181 -20.02 -8.13 1.61
CA SER A 181 -21.00 -8.10 0.53
C SER A 181 -21.24 -6.70 -0.04
N ASP A 182 -21.15 -5.66 0.79
CA ASP A 182 -21.30 -4.24 0.43
C ASP A 182 -20.03 -3.64 -0.19
N ILE A 183 -18.91 -4.38 -0.15
CA ILE A 183 -17.62 -4.03 -0.78
C ILE A 183 -17.56 -4.50 -2.26
N LEU A 184 -18.31 -5.54 -2.63
CA LEU A 184 -18.36 -6.06 -3.99
C LEU A 184 -18.71 -5.05 -5.10
N PRO A 185 -19.60 -4.06 -4.89
CA PRO A 185 -19.92 -3.06 -5.90
C PRO A 185 -18.71 -2.31 -6.44
N HIS A 186 -17.84 -1.80 -5.57
CA HIS A 186 -16.69 -0.99 -5.98
C HIS A 186 -15.57 -1.84 -6.61
N LEU A 187 -15.41 -3.10 -6.17
CA LEU A 187 -14.55 -4.09 -6.83
C LEU A 187 -14.96 -4.28 -8.30
N ASN A 188 -16.26 -4.53 -8.52
CA ASN A 188 -16.81 -4.75 -9.85
C ASN A 188 -16.66 -3.52 -10.75
N VAL A 189 -16.84 -2.31 -10.20
CA VAL A 189 -16.62 -1.06 -10.93
C VAL A 189 -15.16 -0.93 -11.36
N CYS A 190 -14.19 -1.19 -10.48
CA CYS A 190 -12.77 -1.12 -10.84
C CYS A 190 -12.43 -2.14 -11.93
N LYS A 191 -12.92 -3.39 -11.82
CA LYS A 191 -12.72 -4.43 -12.86
C LYS A 191 -13.35 -4.03 -14.19
N ALA A 192 -14.55 -3.46 -14.19
CA ALA A 192 -15.24 -3.01 -15.41
C ALA A 192 -14.52 -1.84 -16.08
N ILE A 193 -14.02 -0.87 -15.31
CA ILE A 193 -13.22 0.24 -15.83
C ILE A 193 -11.93 -0.30 -16.45
N ALA A 194 -11.21 -1.19 -15.75
CA ALA A 194 -10.00 -1.80 -16.25
C ALA A 194 -10.26 -2.55 -17.57
N TYR A 195 -11.29 -3.39 -17.62
CA TYR A 195 -11.69 -4.08 -18.84
C TYR A 195 -11.96 -3.09 -19.99
N ARG A 196 -12.79 -2.07 -19.75
CA ARG A 196 -13.14 -1.07 -20.78
C ARG A 196 -11.91 -0.36 -21.34
N LEU A 197 -10.97 0.01 -20.47
CA LEU A 197 -9.79 0.78 -20.86
C LEU A 197 -8.70 -0.06 -21.51
N PHE A 198 -8.54 -1.32 -21.10
CA PHE A 198 -7.36 -2.12 -21.45
C PHE A 198 -7.65 -3.34 -22.33
N LYS A 199 -8.91 -3.79 -22.48
CA LYS A 199 -9.25 -5.00 -23.27
C LYS A 199 -8.78 -4.98 -24.72
N ASN A 200 -8.64 -3.78 -25.29
CA ASN A 200 -8.27 -3.56 -26.69
C ASN A 200 -6.86 -2.97 -26.83
N GLN A 201 -6.00 -3.11 -25.81
CA GLN A 201 -4.60 -2.68 -25.92
C GLN A 201 -3.95 -3.34 -27.14
N THR A 202 -3.34 -2.52 -28.00
CA THR A 202 -2.66 -3.04 -29.19
C THR A 202 -1.28 -3.58 -28.82
N VAL A 203 -0.64 -4.28 -29.76
CA VAL A 203 0.75 -4.74 -29.58
C VAL A 203 1.68 -3.54 -29.37
N GLU A 204 1.40 -2.40 -30.02
CA GLU A 204 2.13 -1.15 -29.84
C GLU A 204 1.96 -0.56 -28.44
N ASP A 205 0.76 -0.59 -27.87
CA ASP A 205 0.52 -0.13 -26.48
C ASP A 205 1.31 -0.97 -25.47
N LEU A 206 1.30 -2.30 -25.66
CA LEU A 206 2.05 -3.24 -24.84
C LEU A 206 3.57 -3.02 -24.99
N ASN A 207 4.05 -2.83 -26.21
CA ASN A 207 5.46 -2.55 -26.49
C ASN A 207 5.89 -1.21 -25.90
N LEU A 208 5.05 -0.18 -25.96
CA LEU A 208 5.33 1.11 -25.32
C LEU A 208 5.44 0.97 -23.80
N HIS A 209 4.57 0.18 -23.18
CA HIS A 209 4.65 -0.13 -21.76
C HIS A 209 5.96 -0.84 -21.41
N LEU A 210 6.34 -1.87 -22.16
CA LEU A 210 7.62 -2.59 -21.99
C LEU A 210 8.81 -1.66 -22.17
N THR A 211 8.80 -0.79 -23.17
CA THR A 211 9.87 0.17 -23.42
C THR A 211 10.04 1.11 -22.23
N ARG A 212 8.95 1.65 -21.68
CA ARG A 212 9.01 2.51 -20.48
C ARG A 212 9.60 1.79 -19.27
N ILE A 213 9.22 0.53 -19.06
CA ILE A 213 9.81 -0.26 -17.96
C ILE A 213 11.29 -0.53 -18.22
N ARG A 214 11.67 -0.87 -19.46
CA ARG A 214 13.08 -1.11 -19.83
C ARG A 214 13.94 0.15 -19.68
N GLU A 215 13.45 1.30 -20.14
CA GLU A 215 14.13 2.60 -19.97
C GLU A 215 14.34 2.92 -18.49
N TRP A 216 13.33 2.68 -17.67
CA TRP A 216 13.42 2.82 -16.23
C TRP A 216 14.46 1.88 -15.60
N VAL A 217 14.47 0.61 -16.00
CA VAL A 217 15.45 -0.38 -15.55
C VAL A 217 16.87 0.02 -15.95
N GLN A 218 17.06 0.42 -17.20
CA GLN A 218 18.36 0.88 -17.71
C GLN A 218 18.86 2.11 -16.96
N TRP A 219 17.97 3.01 -16.56
CA TRP A 219 18.35 4.14 -15.73
C TRP A 219 18.82 3.73 -14.32
N LEU A 220 18.31 2.63 -13.77
CA LEU A 220 18.78 2.10 -12.50
C LEU A 220 20.20 1.51 -12.61
N GLU A 221 20.59 0.99 -13.78
CA GLU A 221 21.86 0.25 -13.96
C GLU A 221 23.14 1.05 -13.58
N PRO A 222 23.34 2.32 -13.97
CA PRO A 222 24.58 3.07 -13.66
C PRO A 222 24.66 3.58 -12.22
N ARG A 223 23.59 3.41 -11.42
CA ARG A 223 23.47 3.93 -10.05
C ARG A 223 23.64 2.86 -8.98
N VAL A 224 23.86 1.62 -9.42
CA VAL A 224 24.36 0.52 -8.60
C VAL A 224 25.88 0.57 -8.74
N THR A 225 26.59 1.02 -7.70
CA THR A 225 28.06 1.11 -7.73
C THR A 225 28.68 -0.29 -7.84
N GLU A 226 29.88 -0.44 -8.44
CA GLU A 226 30.56 -1.74 -8.56
C GLU A 226 30.79 -2.45 -7.21
N ASP A 227 30.76 -1.72 -6.09
CA ASP A 227 30.82 -2.25 -4.73
C ASP A 227 29.50 -2.87 -4.22
N ASP A 228 28.38 -2.64 -4.91
CA ASP A 228 27.15 -3.40 -4.67
C ASP A 228 27.29 -4.73 -5.42
N HIS A 229 27.68 -5.78 -4.69
CA HIS A 229 27.82 -7.18 -5.14
C HIS A 229 26.54 -7.81 -5.77
N ASP A 230 25.53 -7.03 -6.11
CA ASP A 230 24.19 -7.43 -6.56
C ASP A 230 23.82 -6.87 -7.94
N TYR A 231 24.78 -6.49 -8.79
CA TYR A 231 24.46 -6.01 -10.16
C TYR A 231 23.84 -7.11 -11.04
N ALA A 232 24.41 -8.32 -11.01
CA ALA A 232 23.83 -9.49 -11.67
C ALA A 232 22.47 -9.86 -11.06
N GLY A 233 22.35 -9.76 -9.74
CA GLY A 233 21.08 -9.97 -9.04
C GLY A 233 20.04 -8.90 -9.38
N THR A 234 20.44 -7.66 -9.67
CA THR A 234 19.50 -6.59 -10.06
C THR A 234 18.85 -6.88 -11.42
N LYS A 235 19.60 -7.36 -12.42
CA LYS A 235 19.03 -7.74 -13.73
C LYS A 235 18.09 -8.94 -13.61
N VAL A 236 18.51 -9.98 -12.89
CA VAL A 236 17.68 -11.17 -12.61
C VAL A 236 16.42 -10.76 -11.85
N TRP A 237 16.56 -9.96 -10.79
CA TRP A 237 15.46 -9.47 -9.98
C TRP A 237 14.46 -8.61 -10.76
N VAL A 238 14.95 -7.75 -11.66
CA VAL A 238 14.06 -6.96 -12.54
C VAL A 238 13.27 -7.88 -13.44
N GLN A 239 13.91 -8.88 -14.04
CA GLN A 239 13.23 -9.84 -14.90
C GLN A 239 12.20 -10.65 -14.11
N ASP A 240 12.56 -11.11 -12.90
CA ASP A 240 11.65 -11.81 -11.99
C ASP A 240 10.48 -10.94 -11.57
N CYS A 241 10.73 -9.66 -11.30
CA CYS A 241 9.69 -8.69 -10.99
C CYS A 241 8.78 -8.43 -12.19
N LEU A 242 9.34 -8.31 -13.39
CA LEU A 242 8.56 -8.18 -14.61
C LEU A 242 7.66 -9.40 -14.84
N ILE A 243 8.19 -10.60 -14.62
CA ILE A 243 7.46 -11.86 -14.76
C ILE A 243 6.36 -11.96 -13.70
N ARG A 244 6.66 -11.63 -12.44
CA ARG A 244 5.71 -11.71 -11.33
C ARG A 244 4.59 -10.68 -11.45
N GLU A 245 4.95 -9.44 -11.79
CA GLU A 245 4.00 -8.34 -11.80
C GLU A 245 3.27 -8.22 -13.15
N TRP A 246 3.85 -8.67 -14.26
CA TRP A 246 3.20 -8.65 -15.57
C TRP A 246 3.40 -9.97 -16.33
N PRO A 247 2.93 -11.10 -15.78
CA PRO A 247 3.07 -12.40 -16.44
C PRO A 247 2.36 -12.43 -17.80
N TRP A 248 1.31 -11.63 -18.01
CA TRP A 248 0.63 -11.56 -19.31
C TRP A 248 1.46 -10.91 -20.42
N LEU A 249 2.36 -10.00 -20.06
CA LEU A 249 3.24 -9.33 -21.02
C LEU A 249 4.42 -10.22 -21.45
N LEU A 250 4.89 -11.12 -20.57
CA LEU A 250 6.10 -11.92 -20.81
C LEU A 250 5.84 -13.41 -21.04
N LEU A 251 4.83 -13.97 -20.38
CA LEU A 251 4.53 -15.40 -20.39
C LEU A 251 3.28 -15.74 -21.20
N GLY A 252 2.62 -14.75 -21.83
CA GLY A 252 1.40 -14.96 -22.59
C GLY A 252 0.20 -15.39 -21.73
N VAL A 253 0.26 -15.16 -20.41
CA VAL A 253 -0.87 -15.37 -19.49
C VAL A 253 -1.99 -14.39 -19.83
N LYS A 254 -3.23 -14.74 -19.52
CA LYS A 254 -4.36 -13.84 -19.71
C LYS A 254 -4.20 -12.58 -18.83
N PRO A 255 -4.31 -11.35 -19.37
CA PRO A 255 -4.27 -10.13 -18.57
C PRO A 255 -5.37 -10.09 -17.48
N TRP A 256 -5.03 -9.61 -16.29
CA TRP A 256 -5.92 -9.54 -15.13
C TRP A 256 -7.22 -8.75 -15.40
N TYR A 257 -7.14 -7.70 -16.21
CA TYR A 257 -8.29 -6.84 -16.52
C TYR A 257 -9.33 -7.53 -17.42
N LEU A 258 -8.99 -8.65 -18.08
CA LEU A 258 -9.94 -9.44 -18.89
C LEU A 258 -10.90 -10.29 -18.04
N GLU A 259 -10.72 -10.30 -16.73
CA GLU A 259 -11.70 -10.88 -15.79
C GLU A 259 -12.87 -9.93 -15.51
N GLY A 260 -12.72 -8.65 -15.81
CA GLY A 260 -13.84 -7.71 -15.77
C GLY A 260 -14.87 -8.11 -16.81
N ARG A 261 -16.12 -8.38 -16.39
CA ARG A 261 -17.24 -8.46 -17.33
C ARG A 261 -17.53 -7.05 -17.85
N ASP A 262 -18.17 -6.95 -19.03
CA ASP A 262 -18.74 -5.69 -19.52
C ASP A 262 -19.95 -5.33 -18.65
N HIS A 263 -19.69 -4.92 -17.41
CA HIS A 263 -20.67 -4.41 -16.50
C HIS A 263 -20.74 -2.91 -16.73
N HIS A 264 -21.89 -2.45 -17.21
CA HIS A 264 -22.18 -1.03 -17.19
C HIS A 264 -22.02 -0.52 -15.75
N VAL A 265 -21.12 0.45 -15.58
CA VAL A 265 -20.82 1.18 -14.33
C VAL A 265 -22.09 1.83 -13.73
N SER A 266 -23.22 1.84 -14.46
CA SER A 266 -24.46 2.54 -14.14
C SER A 266 -25.63 1.65 -13.68
N LYS A 267 -25.42 0.41 -13.20
CA LYS A 267 -26.52 -0.34 -12.58
C LYS A 267 -26.98 0.39 -11.30
N LYS A 268 -28.08 1.15 -11.40
CA LYS A 268 -28.84 1.73 -10.28
C LYS A 268 -29.01 0.65 -9.20
N GLY A 269 -28.36 0.82 -8.06
CA GLY A 269 -28.36 -0.13 -6.93
C GLY A 269 -26.99 -0.57 -6.45
N LEU A 270 -25.91 -0.24 -7.17
CA LEU A 270 -24.52 -0.47 -6.74
C LEU A 270 -23.80 0.82 -6.32
N GLU A 271 -24.52 1.96 -6.26
CA GLU A 271 -23.92 3.26 -5.98
C GLU A 271 -23.83 3.50 -4.48
N LEU A 272 -22.61 3.53 -3.95
CA LEU A 272 -22.33 4.09 -2.63
C LEU A 272 -22.44 5.62 -2.71
N ASN A 273 -23.20 6.22 -1.79
CA ASN A 273 -23.32 7.67 -1.72
C ASN A 273 -22.16 8.22 -0.89
N LEU A 274 -21.24 8.93 -1.54
CA LEU A 274 -20.04 9.47 -0.88
C LEU A 274 -20.36 10.41 0.31
N GLU A 275 -21.43 11.19 0.26
CA GLU A 275 -21.79 12.08 1.37
C GLU A 275 -22.28 11.26 2.57
N GLU A 276 -23.09 10.22 2.31
CA GLU A 276 -23.61 9.31 3.34
C GLU A 276 -22.49 8.47 3.97
N GLU A 277 -21.62 7.88 3.15
CA GLU A 277 -20.46 7.10 3.64
C GLU A 277 -19.51 7.98 4.44
N TRP A 278 -19.27 9.22 4.00
CA TRP A 278 -18.44 10.16 4.74
C TRP A 278 -19.07 10.56 6.07
N SER A 279 -20.38 10.83 6.11
CA SER A 279 -21.08 11.14 7.36
C SER A 279 -21.01 9.97 8.32
N THR A 280 -21.38 8.77 7.85
CA THR A 280 -21.38 7.53 8.65
C THR A 280 -20.00 7.26 9.24
N PHE A 281 -18.95 7.31 8.41
CA PHE A 281 -17.58 7.12 8.87
C PHE A 281 -17.15 8.23 9.84
N SER A 282 -17.50 9.49 9.56
CA SER A 282 -17.16 10.62 10.44
C SER A 282 -17.84 10.51 11.81
N ASP A 283 -19.10 10.07 11.86
CA ASP A 283 -19.83 9.90 13.11
C ASP A 283 -19.27 8.72 13.91
N TYR A 284 -18.97 7.59 13.25
CA TYR A 284 -18.26 6.48 13.87
C TYR A 284 -16.93 6.91 14.50
N ARG A 285 -16.11 7.72 13.81
CA ARG A 285 -14.84 8.25 14.36
C ARG A 285 -15.04 9.17 15.56
N LYS A 286 -16.14 9.93 15.62
CA LYS A 286 -16.44 10.79 16.78
C LYS A 286 -16.84 9.96 17.99
N GLU A 287 -17.62 8.91 17.77
CA GLU A 287 -18.06 7.98 18.83
C GLU A 287 -16.91 7.09 19.30
N ASN A 288 -15.99 6.77 18.40
CA ASN A 288 -14.82 5.96 18.65
C ASN A 288 -13.57 6.75 18.26
N PRO A 289 -13.10 7.71 19.08
CA PRO A 289 -11.89 8.45 18.76
C PRO A 289 -10.65 7.56 18.93
N LEU A 290 -9.69 7.67 17.99
CA LEU A 290 -8.35 7.13 18.18
C LEU A 290 -7.53 8.10 19.02
N VAL A 291 -7.17 7.66 20.23
CA VAL A 291 -6.34 8.43 21.16
C VAL A 291 -4.97 7.79 21.32
N PRO A 292 -3.90 8.59 21.44
CA PRO A 292 -2.56 8.04 21.66
C PRO A 292 -2.54 7.25 22.99
N PRO A 293 -1.62 6.27 23.13
CA PRO A 293 -1.48 5.48 24.36
C PRO A 293 -1.36 6.36 25.62
N LYS A 294 -0.69 7.51 25.50
CA LYS A 294 -0.53 8.52 26.54
C LYS A 294 -0.29 9.90 25.94
N GLY A 295 -0.62 10.95 26.69
CA GLY A 295 -0.35 12.34 26.30
C GLY A 295 -1.32 12.89 25.25
N LEU A 296 -0.92 13.99 24.62
CA LEU A 296 -1.73 14.72 23.64
C LEU A 296 -1.36 14.40 22.18
N SER A 297 -0.27 13.64 21.94
CA SER A 297 0.29 13.46 20.61
C SER A 297 0.57 11.99 20.27
N TRP A 298 0.24 11.63 19.03
CA TRP A 298 0.65 10.39 18.39
C TRP A 298 2.12 10.41 17.94
N GLU A 299 2.69 11.60 17.74
CA GLU A 299 4.08 11.77 17.36
C GLU A 299 4.99 11.58 18.58
N PHE A 300 5.65 10.43 18.68
CA PHE A 300 6.52 10.11 19.81
C PHE A 300 7.77 11.00 19.91
N LYS A 301 8.20 11.58 18.80
CA LYS A 301 9.24 12.62 18.80
C LYS A 301 8.86 13.88 19.58
N ASP A 302 7.55 14.11 19.78
CA ASP A 302 7.04 15.28 20.51
C ASP A 302 6.92 14.98 22.01
N TRP A 303 7.17 13.74 22.44
CA TRP A 303 7.16 13.34 23.85
C TRP A 303 8.42 13.84 24.55
N SER A 304 8.28 14.20 25.82
CA SER A 304 9.42 14.59 26.66
C SER A 304 10.40 13.43 26.83
N GLU A 305 11.64 13.72 27.22
CA GLU A 305 12.62 12.65 27.48
C GLU A 305 12.19 11.80 28.66
N GLU A 306 11.58 12.39 29.70
CA GLU A 306 11.03 11.65 30.84
C GLU A 306 9.86 10.74 30.42
N GLU A 307 9.01 11.22 29.51
CA GLU A 307 7.93 10.42 28.93
C GLU A 307 8.45 9.26 28.09
N ARG A 308 9.57 9.42 27.37
CA ARG A 308 10.18 8.32 26.60
C ARG A 308 10.96 7.35 27.50
N GLU A 309 11.70 7.85 28.49
CA GLU A 309 12.56 7.04 29.36
C GLU A 309 11.77 6.14 30.30
N ALA A 310 10.65 6.61 30.85
CA ALA A 310 9.78 5.80 31.70
C ALA A 310 9.14 4.59 30.96
N HIS A 311 9.29 4.50 29.64
CA HIS A 311 8.63 3.52 28.78
C HIS A 311 9.58 2.84 27.78
N ARG A 312 10.85 3.27 27.71
CA ARG A 312 11.94 2.40 27.26
C ARG A 312 12.03 1.30 28.29
N GLY A 313 11.53 0.12 27.94
CA GLY A 313 11.51 -1.00 28.88
C GLY A 313 12.90 -1.18 29.48
N GLU A 314 12.98 -1.26 30.81
CA GLU A 314 14.12 -1.88 31.47
C GLU A 314 14.11 -3.36 31.05
N THR A 315 14.58 -3.65 29.84
CA THR A 315 15.19 -4.95 29.58
C THR A 315 16.57 -4.92 30.24
N VAL A 316 16.57 -4.84 31.58
CA VAL A 316 17.65 -5.43 32.35
C VAL A 316 17.45 -6.93 32.16
N TYR A 317 17.96 -7.44 31.05
CA TYR A 317 18.38 -8.84 31.02
C TYR A 317 19.53 -8.89 32.00
N GLU A 318 19.23 -9.07 33.28
CA GLU A 318 20.20 -9.62 34.23
C GLU A 318 20.52 -10.99 33.65
N PRO A 319 21.72 -11.22 33.08
CA PRO A 319 22.11 -12.58 32.77
C PRO A 319 21.99 -13.32 34.10
N SER A 320 21.07 -14.30 34.16
CA SER A 320 21.10 -15.23 35.27
C SER A 320 22.50 -15.83 35.24
N ASP A 321 23.24 -15.64 36.34
CA ASP A 321 24.42 -16.44 36.65
C ASP A 321 23.94 -17.89 36.84
N GLU A 322 23.49 -18.53 35.76
CA GLU A 322 23.29 -19.96 35.72
C GLU A 322 24.67 -20.59 35.70
N GLU A 323 25.01 -21.10 36.87
CA GLU A 323 26.16 -21.91 37.20
C GLU A 323 26.57 -22.82 36.04
N GLU A 324 27.89 -22.82 35.77
CA GLU A 324 28.56 -23.83 34.94
C GLU A 324 28.28 -25.22 35.53
N GLY A 325 27.19 -25.84 35.08
CA GLY A 325 26.90 -27.25 35.25
C GLY A 325 27.57 -28.03 34.13
N ASP A 326 28.77 -28.54 34.41
CA ASP A 326 29.37 -29.65 33.68
C ASP A 326 28.41 -30.85 33.70
N ASP A 327 27.78 -31.17 32.57
CA ASP A 327 27.21 -32.49 32.33
C ASP A 327 27.56 -32.92 30.89
N ASP A 328 28.71 -33.61 30.80
CA ASP A 328 28.91 -34.72 29.87
C ASP A 328 27.72 -35.69 30.04
N ASP A 329 26.88 -35.90 29.02
CA ASP A 329 26.77 -37.22 28.40
C ASP A 329 25.83 -37.27 27.18
N SER A 330 26.22 -38.18 26.29
CA SER A 330 25.57 -38.73 25.11
C SER A 330 24.03 -38.83 25.10
N SER A 331 23.41 -38.45 23.97
CA SER A 331 22.55 -39.38 23.20
C SER A 331 22.08 -38.82 21.86
N ASP A 332 22.28 -39.65 20.84
CA ASP A 332 21.62 -39.59 19.54
C ASP A 332 20.09 -39.61 19.69
N THR A 333 19.39 -38.62 19.13
CA THR A 333 18.02 -38.80 18.62
C THR A 333 17.70 -37.87 17.45
N GLU A 334 17.59 -38.52 16.28
CA GLU A 334 16.58 -38.30 15.24
C GLU A 334 16.15 -36.87 14.87
N SER A 335 16.71 -36.45 13.74
CA SER A 335 16.15 -35.50 12.76
C SER A 335 14.63 -35.62 12.60
N MET A 336 13.88 -34.75 13.28
CA MET A 336 12.52 -34.39 12.89
C MET A 336 12.56 -33.20 11.95
N GLY A 337 12.40 -33.49 10.67
CA GLY A 337 12.17 -32.50 9.63
C GLY A 337 10.85 -31.78 9.86
N TRP A 338 10.94 -30.53 10.31
CA TRP A 338 9.83 -29.58 10.21
C TRP A 338 9.90 -28.85 8.88
N GLY A 339 9.38 -29.53 7.86
CA GLY A 339 8.91 -28.87 6.66
C GLY A 339 7.71 -28.00 6.99
N MET A 340 7.89 -26.68 6.98
CA MET A 340 6.83 -25.73 6.64
C MET A 340 7.43 -24.65 5.73
N GLU A 341 7.65 -25.03 4.49
CA GLU A 341 7.59 -24.08 3.38
C GLU A 341 6.20 -23.43 3.39
N ARG A 342 6.10 -22.21 3.93
CA ARG A 342 4.94 -21.37 3.65
C ARG A 342 5.00 -20.98 2.19
N SER A 343 4.20 -21.64 1.38
CA SER A 343 3.94 -21.29 -0.02
C SER A 343 3.22 -19.94 -0.08
N PHE A 344 3.96 -18.85 0.08
CA PHE A 344 3.50 -17.54 -0.35
C PHE A 344 3.63 -17.49 -1.88
N TRP A 345 2.49 -17.28 -2.56
CA TRP A 345 2.30 -17.11 -4.00
C TRP A 345 2.20 -18.39 -4.85
N LYS A 346 0.96 -18.88 -5.03
CA LYS A 346 0.48 -19.45 -6.31
C LYS A 346 -0.94 -18.93 -6.58
N MET A 347 -1.03 -17.93 -7.46
CA MET A 347 -2.13 -17.73 -8.40
C MET A 347 -1.52 -17.27 -9.72
#